data_AF-A0A257RZP2-F1
#
_entry.id   AF-A0A257RZP2-F1
#
_cell.length_a   1.000
_cell.length_b   1.000
_cell.length_c   1.000
_cell.angle_alpha   90.00
_cell.angle_beta   90.00
_cell.angle_gamma   90.00
#
_symmetry.space_group_name_H-M   'P 1'
#
loop_
_entity.id
_entity.type
_entity.pdbx_description
1 polymer ?
#
loop_
_entity_poly.entity_id
_entity_poly.type
_entity_poly.pdbx_seq_one_letter_code
_entity_poly.pdbx_strand_id
1 'polypeptide(L)'
;GEVRFAAEFRNPSDAEIVRLAREFPEQATALATARGLEIAITPVFRVEATPFDPTCVDLVRASCRQRGLAAREMVSGAGHDAVHLARVVPSAMIFTPCKDGLSHNEAESITEAEAEAGAQILFDVVLARANRPLTAA
;
A
#
# COMPACT_ATOMS: atom_id res chain seq x y z
N GLY A 1 -38.40 -1.04 1.33
CA GLY A 1 -37.34 -0.69 2.31
C GLY A 1 -36.09 -0.33 1.54
N GLU A 2 -35.13 0.34 2.18
CA GLU A 2 -33.89 0.81 1.54
C GLU A 2 -32.68 0.45 2.41
N VAL A 3 -31.59 0.04 1.78
CA VAL A 3 -30.29 -0.22 2.44
C VAL A 3 -29.20 0.47 1.62
N ARG A 4 -28.26 1.13 2.32
CA ARG A 4 -27.07 1.73 1.72
C ARG A 4 -25.83 1.16 2.39
N PHE A 5 -24.85 0.77 1.59
CA PHE A 5 -23.56 0.27 2.06
C PHE A 5 -22.46 0.63 1.06
N ALA A 6 -21.22 0.56 1.51
CA ALA A 6 -20.05 0.76 0.66
C ALA A 6 -19.37 -0.59 0.36
N ALA A 7 -18.72 -0.67 -0.80
CA ALA A 7 -17.84 -1.77 -1.16
C ALA A 7 -16.52 -1.20 -1.66
N GLU A 8 -15.41 -1.81 -1.26
CA GLU A 8 -14.07 -1.46 -1.73
C GLU A 8 -13.33 -2.69 -2.26
N PHE A 9 -12.48 -2.48 -3.26
CA PHE A 9 -11.63 -3.51 -3.84
C PHE A 9 -10.19 -3.01 -3.86
N ARG A 10 -9.26 -3.83 -3.38
CA ARG A 10 -7.82 -3.54 -3.38
C ARG A 10 -7.07 -4.71 -3.98
N ASN A 11 -6.18 -4.43 -4.91
CA ASN A 11 -5.31 -5.43 -5.53
C ASN A 11 -4.06 -4.70 -6.06
N PRO A 12 -2.85 -5.28 -5.92
CA PRO A 12 -1.65 -4.72 -6.56
C PRO A 12 -1.70 -4.76 -8.09
N SER A 13 -2.61 -5.53 -8.69
CA SER A 13 -2.85 -5.59 -10.13
C SER A 13 -3.98 -4.65 -10.56
N ASP A 14 -3.65 -3.60 -11.32
CA ASP A 14 -4.64 -2.73 -11.94
C ASP A 14 -5.57 -3.50 -12.88
N ALA A 15 -5.07 -4.55 -13.54
CA ALA A 15 -5.89 -5.40 -14.42
C ALA A 15 -7.01 -6.11 -13.63
N GLU A 16 -6.73 -6.58 -12.40
CA GLU A 16 -7.73 -7.18 -11.54
C GLU A 16 -8.75 -6.16 -11.03
N ILE A 17 -8.30 -4.94 -10.68
CA ILE A 17 -9.21 -3.85 -10.29
C ILE A 17 -10.12 -3.46 -11.46
N VAL A 18 -9.59 -3.37 -12.69
CA VAL A 18 -10.39 -3.10 -13.90
C VAL A 18 -11.40 -4.22 -14.15
N ARG A 19 -10.99 -5.48 -13.99
CA ARG A 19 -11.89 -6.64 -14.12
C ARG A 19 -13.04 -6.55 -13.10
N LEU A 20 -12.73 -6.32 -11.83
CA LEU A 20 -13.73 -6.19 -10.76
C LEU A 20 -14.65 -4.99 -10.98
N ALA A 21 -14.13 -3.84 -11.42
CA ALA A 21 -14.92 -2.64 -11.71
C ALA A 21 -15.94 -2.85 -12.83
N ARG A 22 -15.67 -3.78 -13.76
CA ARG A 22 -16.62 -4.20 -14.81
C ARG A 22 -17.62 -5.24 -14.28
N GLU A 23 -17.12 -6.31 -13.68
CA GLU A 23 -17.93 -7.49 -13.35
C GLU A 23 -18.84 -7.29 -12.14
N PHE A 24 -18.41 -6.50 -11.14
CA PHE A 24 -19.20 -6.29 -9.93
C PHE A 24 -20.54 -5.59 -10.20
N PRO A 25 -20.60 -4.44 -10.93
CA PRO A 25 -21.87 -3.82 -11.25
C PRO A 25 -22.80 -4.69 -12.11
N GLU A 26 -22.24 -5.44 -13.07
CA GLU A 26 -23.00 -6.37 -13.92
C GLU A 26 -23.68 -7.46 -13.08
N GLN A 27 -22.92 -8.14 -12.23
CA GLN A 27 -23.44 -9.21 -11.39
C GLN A 27 -24.43 -8.71 -10.33
N ALA A 28 -24.13 -7.56 -9.71
CA ALA A 28 -25.03 -6.94 -8.73
C ALA A 28 -26.37 -6.54 -9.35
N THR A 29 -26.36 -5.98 -10.56
CA THR A 29 -27.58 -5.59 -11.30
C THR A 29 -28.41 -6.81 -11.69
N ALA A 30 -27.77 -7.86 -12.20
CA ALA A 30 -28.46 -9.12 -12.54
C ALA A 30 -29.13 -9.75 -11.30
N LEU A 31 -28.43 -9.76 -10.17
CA LEU A 31 -28.92 -10.30 -8.92
C LEU A 31 -30.08 -9.49 -8.32
N ALA A 32 -30.01 -8.16 -8.38
CA ALA A 32 -31.09 -7.27 -7.95
C ALA A 32 -32.35 -7.49 -8.80
N THR A 33 -32.17 -7.54 -10.12
CA THR A 33 -33.27 -7.77 -11.08
C THR A 33 -33.98 -9.09 -10.82
N ALA A 34 -33.22 -10.19 -10.62
CA ALA A 34 -33.77 -11.51 -10.30
C ALA A 34 -34.59 -11.56 -9.00
N ARG A 35 -34.42 -10.57 -8.11
CA ARG A 35 -35.16 -10.44 -6.85
C ARG A 35 -36.21 -9.34 -6.85
N GLY A 36 -36.45 -8.68 -7.98
CA GLY A 36 -37.38 -7.55 -8.06
C GLY A 36 -36.92 -6.33 -7.25
N LEU A 37 -35.61 -6.14 -7.11
CA LEU A 37 -35.00 -5.00 -6.41
C LEU A 37 -34.37 -4.03 -7.40
N GLU A 38 -34.33 -2.77 -7.02
CA GLU A 38 -33.56 -1.73 -7.71
C GLU A 38 -32.20 -1.55 -7.03
N ILE A 39 -31.15 -1.28 -7.82
CA ILE A 39 -29.81 -0.99 -7.32
C ILE A 39 -29.19 0.17 -8.09
N ALA A 40 -28.56 1.09 -7.35
CA ALA A 40 -27.74 2.15 -7.90
C ALA A 40 -26.32 2.00 -7.33
N ILE A 41 -25.31 2.03 -8.22
CA ILE A 41 -23.90 1.89 -7.86
C ILE A 41 -23.17 3.14 -8.32
N THR A 42 -22.48 3.81 -7.40
CA THR A 42 -21.71 5.03 -7.69
C THR A 42 -20.24 4.79 -7.35
N PRO A 43 -19.33 4.78 -8.33
CA PRO A 43 -17.90 4.79 -8.06
C PRO A 43 -17.52 6.12 -7.40
N VAL A 44 -16.99 6.07 -6.18
CA VAL A 44 -16.64 7.27 -5.40
C VAL A 44 -15.14 7.56 -5.38
N PHE A 45 -14.30 6.53 -5.56
CA PHE A 45 -12.86 6.65 -5.42
C PHE A 45 -12.13 5.58 -6.23
N ARG A 46 -11.01 5.97 -6.86
CA ARG A 46 -10.10 5.06 -7.56
C ARG A 46 -8.67 5.54 -7.37
N VAL A 47 -7.80 4.61 -7.00
CA VAL A 47 -6.35 4.80 -6.94
C VAL A 47 -5.71 3.68 -7.75
N GLU A 48 -4.83 4.05 -8.66
CA GLU A 48 -4.04 3.10 -9.46
C GLU A 48 -2.94 2.46 -8.62
N ALA A 49 -2.59 1.21 -8.93
CA ALA A 49 -1.44 0.55 -8.35
C ALA A 49 -0.19 1.42 -8.58
N THR A 50 0.49 1.78 -7.49
CA THR A 50 1.66 2.65 -7.55
C THR A 50 2.88 1.88 -7.06
N PRO A 51 3.60 1.19 -7.96
CA PRO A 51 4.83 0.50 -7.59
C PRO A 51 5.89 1.51 -7.13
N PHE A 52 6.62 1.16 -6.09
CA PHE A 52 7.74 1.96 -5.61
C PHE A 52 8.98 1.80 -6.50
N ASP A 53 9.87 2.78 -6.45
CA ASP A 53 11.08 2.81 -7.26
C ASP A 53 11.99 1.62 -6.89
N PRO A 54 12.35 0.75 -7.85
CA PRO A 54 13.16 -0.45 -7.56
C PRO A 54 14.50 -0.13 -6.91
N THR A 55 15.14 0.99 -7.28
CA THR A 55 16.44 1.38 -6.70
C THR A 55 16.30 1.77 -5.23
N CYS A 56 15.22 2.45 -4.86
CA CYS A 56 14.91 2.78 -3.48
C CYS A 56 14.55 1.52 -2.67
N VAL A 57 13.75 0.60 -3.23
CA VAL A 57 13.42 -0.68 -2.59
C VAL A 57 14.67 -1.54 -2.37
N ASP A 58 15.58 -1.57 -3.36
CA ASP A 58 16.84 -2.31 -3.27
C ASP A 58 17.77 -1.76 -2.18
N LEU A 59 17.81 -0.44 -2.00
CA LEU A 59 18.55 0.18 -0.89
C LEU A 59 18.01 -0.27 0.47
N VAL A 60 16.68 -0.29 0.65
CA VAL A 60 16.04 -0.81 1.87
C VAL A 60 16.42 -2.27 2.08
N ARG A 61 16.30 -3.11 1.04
CA ARG A 61 16.64 -4.53 1.11
C ARG A 61 18.12 -4.76 1.47
N ALA A 62 19.02 -3.94 0.93
CA ALA A 62 20.45 -4.02 1.22
C ALA A 62 20.77 -3.63 2.66
N SER A 63 20.18 -2.55 3.17
CA SER A 63 20.37 -2.11 4.56
C SER A 63 19.88 -3.18 5.56
N CYS A 64 18.72 -3.81 5.31
CA CYS A 64 18.23 -4.93 6.14
C CYS A 64 19.24 -6.08 6.18
N ARG A 65 19.79 -6.48 5.02
CA ARG A 65 20.81 -7.55 4.95
C ARG A 65 22.09 -7.19 5.69
N GLN A 66 22.60 -5.96 5.52
CA GLN A 66 23.82 -5.50 6.18
C GLN A 66 23.71 -5.51 7.70
N ARG A 67 22.52 -5.26 8.23
CA ARG A 67 22.23 -5.27 9.67
C ARG A 67 21.83 -6.63 10.22
N GLY A 68 21.74 -7.66 9.37
CA GLY A 68 21.28 -8.98 9.78
C GLY A 68 19.81 -9.01 10.22
N LEU A 69 19.00 -8.06 9.77
CA LEU A 69 17.57 -7.98 10.10
C LEU A 69 16.76 -8.86 9.15
N ALA A 70 15.87 -9.69 9.72
CA ALA A 70 14.91 -10.44 8.93
C ALA A 70 13.91 -9.49 8.28
N ALA A 71 13.76 -9.58 6.96
CA ALA A 71 12.86 -8.73 6.20
C ALA A 71 12.19 -9.53 5.08
N ARG A 72 11.00 -9.07 4.66
CA ARG A 72 10.28 -9.58 3.50
C ARG A 72 9.71 -8.42 2.69
N GLU A 73 9.49 -8.67 1.41
CA GLU A 73 8.73 -7.73 0.59
C GLU A 73 7.24 -7.80 0.93
N MET A 74 6.57 -6.66 0.85
CA MET A 74 5.15 -6.56 1.09
C MET A 74 4.52 -5.42 0.29
N VAL A 75 3.25 -5.61 -0.04
CA VAL A 75 2.38 -4.57 -0.59
C VAL A 75 1.73 -3.83 0.58
N SER A 76 1.74 -2.50 0.58
CA SER A 76 0.96 -1.76 1.57
C SER A 76 -0.54 -1.97 1.32
N GLY A 77 -1.25 -2.42 2.34
CA GLY A 77 -2.71 -2.51 2.31
C GLY A 77 -3.41 -1.16 2.49
N ALA A 78 -2.70 -0.14 2.97
CA ALA A 78 -3.22 1.20 3.27
C ALA A 78 -2.63 2.27 2.35
N GLY A 79 -3.38 3.37 2.20
CA GLY A 79 -2.89 4.58 1.55
C GLY A 79 -1.93 5.33 2.47
N HIS A 80 -0.82 5.82 1.90
CA HIS A 80 0.16 6.66 2.58
C HIS A 80 0.59 7.78 1.64
N ASP A 81 1.08 8.90 2.18
CA ASP A 81 1.54 10.04 1.38
C ASP A 81 2.61 9.64 0.35
N ALA A 82 3.46 8.66 0.71
CA ALA A 82 4.48 8.11 -0.18
C ALA A 82 3.91 7.54 -1.50
N VAL A 83 2.68 7.03 -1.50
CA VAL A 83 1.99 6.55 -2.71
C VAL A 83 1.74 7.71 -3.68
N HIS A 84 1.42 8.89 -3.18
CA HIS A 84 1.26 10.08 -4.02
C HIS A 84 2.61 10.61 -4.51
N LEU A 85 3.62 10.62 -3.64
CA LEU A 85 4.98 11.06 -4.00
C LEU A 85 5.63 10.16 -5.05
N ALA A 86 5.40 8.85 -4.99
CA ALA A 86 5.96 7.87 -5.93
C ALA A 86 5.58 8.14 -7.40
N ARG A 87 4.54 8.94 -7.65
CA ARG A 87 4.14 9.37 -9.01
C ARG A 87 5.10 10.38 -9.64
N VAL A 88 5.88 11.08 -8.83
CA VAL A 88 6.72 12.21 -9.28
C VAL A 88 8.16 12.13 -8.80
N VAL A 89 8.46 11.36 -7.75
CA VAL A 89 9.80 11.19 -7.21
C VAL A 89 10.08 9.73 -6.85
N PRO A 90 11.31 9.21 -7.09
CA PRO A 90 11.71 7.88 -6.64
C PRO A 90 11.48 7.70 -5.14
N SER A 91 10.63 6.74 -4.78
CA SER A 91 10.13 6.55 -3.42
C SER A 91 10.13 5.06 -3.06
N ALA A 92 10.26 4.75 -1.78
CA ALA A 92 10.02 3.44 -1.19
C ALA A 92 9.52 3.62 0.25
N MET A 93 8.96 2.55 0.84
CA MET A 93 8.53 2.54 2.23
C MET A 93 9.27 1.46 3.02
N ILE A 94 9.44 1.71 4.31
CA ILE A 94 9.99 0.76 5.29
C ILE A 94 8.89 0.49 6.30
N PHE A 95 8.56 -0.78 6.52
CA PHE A 95 7.57 -1.17 7.51
C PHE A 95 8.27 -1.89 8.66
N THR A 96 7.82 -1.56 9.88
CA THR A 96 8.08 -2.35 11.08
C THR A 96 6.84 -3.16 11.42
N PRO A 97 6.95 -4.27 12.15
CA PRO A 97 5.79 -4.97 12.68
C PRO A 97 5.01 -4.06 13.63
N CYS A 98 3.73 -4.38 13.81
CA CYS A 98 2.90 -3.87 14.89
C CYS A 98 2.28 -5.07 15.61
N LYS A 99 2.14 -4.97 16.93
CA LYS A 99 1.56 -6.02 17.76
C LYS A 99 0.19 -6.44 17.21
N ASP A 100 0.05 -7.74 16.92
CA ASP A 100 -1.16 -8.36 16.35
C ASP A 100 -1.63 -7.76 15.01
N GLY A 101 -0.78 -6.97 14.34
CA GLY A 101 -1.13 -6.24 13.12
C GLY A 101 -2.20 -5.15 13.34
N LEU A 102 -2.44 -4.76 14.59
CA LEU A 102 -3.48 -3.80 14.95
C LEU A 102 -3.06 -2.40 14.53
N SER A 103 -4.00 -1.62 13.99
CA SER A 103 -3.80 -0.20 13.74
C SER A 103 -5.11 0.58 13.84
N HIS A 104 -5.05 1.92 13.93
CA HIS A 104 -6.21 2.78 14.15
C HIS A 104 -7.00 2.40 15.42
N ASN A 105 -6.26 1.96 16.44
CA ASN A 105 -6.79 1.53 17.72
C ASN A 105 -5.83 1.99 18.82
N GLU A 106 -6.35 2.38 19.97
CA GLU A 106 -5.55 2.86 21.11
C GLU A 106 -4.56 1.81 21.64
N ALA A 107 -4.80 0.52 21.37
CA ALA A 107 -3.89 -0.57 21.72
C ALA A 107 -2.81 -0.87 20.65
N GLU A 108 -2.77 -0.10 19.55
CA GLU A 108 -1.66 -0.14 18.58
C GLU A 108 -0.33 0.06 19.30
N SER A 109 0.63 -0.84 19.06
CA SER A 109 1.93 -0.77 19.75
C SER A 109 3.04 -1.45 18.96
N ILE A 110 4.23 -0.87 19.06
CA ILE A 110 5.50 -1.44 18.60
C ILE A 110 6.45 -1.51 19.79
N THR A 111 7.39 -2.44 19.75
CA THR A 111 8.48 -2.50 20.73
C THR A 111 9.56 -1.45 20.41
N GLU A 112 10.35 -1.09 21.41
CA GLU A 112 11.49 -0.19 21.22
C GLU A 112 12.49 -0.73 20.19
N ALA A 113 12.75 -2.05 20.19
CA ALA A 113 13.64 -2.70 19.23
C ALA A 113 13.10 -2.64 17.79
N GLU A 114 11.78 -2.77 17.58
CA GLU A 114 11.17 -2.61 16.26
C GLU A 114 11.25 -1.16 15.78
N ALA A 115 11.01 -0.20 16.67
CA ALA A 115 11.15 1.22 16.38
C ALA A 115 12.60 1.58 16.00
N GLU A 116 13.58 1.11 16.78
CA GLU A 116 15.01 1.30 16.52
C GLU A 116 15.40 0.70 15.17
N ALA A 117 15.01 -0.55 14.91
CA ALA A 117 15.31 -1.21 13.64
C ALA A 117 14.75 -0.43 12.44
N GLY A 118 13.50 0.02 12.51
CA GLY A 118 12.88 0.83 11.45
C GLY A 118 13.61 2.16 11.21
N ALA A 119 13.87 2.91 12.28
CA ALA A 119 14.58 4.19 12.20
C ALA A 119 16.01 4.02 11.69
N GLN A 120 16.66 2.94 12.06
CA GLN A 120 18.02 2.65 11.68
C GLN A 120 18.15 2.26 10.19
N ILE A 121 17.19 1.51 9.65
CA ILE A 121 17.10 1.25 8.20
C ILE A 121 16.81 2.55 7.44
N LEU A 122 15.90 3.38 7.94
CA LEU A 122 15.62 4.68 7.35
C LEU A 122 16.88 5.54 7.26
N PHE A 123 17.65 5.63 8.35
CA PHE A 123 18.91 6.36 8.39
C PHE A 123 19.89 5.90 7.31
N ASP A 124 20.14 4.60 7.20
CA ASP A 124 21.08 4.04 6.22
C ASP A 124 20.67 4.35 4.78
N VAL A 125 19.39 4.15 4.48
CA VAL A 125 18.84 4.32 3.13
C VAL A 125 18.87 5.79 2.73
N VAL A 126 18.50 6.68 3.65
CA VAL A 126 18.59 8.13 3.43
C VAL A 126 20.04 8.55 3.20
N LEU A 127 20.96 8.09 4.03
CA LEU A 127 22.39 8.41 3.91
C LEU A 127 22.98 7.92 2.58
N ALA A 128 22.70 6.67 2.20
CA ALA A 128 23.13 6.09 0.94
C ALA A 128 22.55 6.84 -0.26
N ARG A 129 21.26 7.20 -0.20
CA ARG A 129 20.58 7.93 -1.28
C ARG A 129 21.10 9.37 -1.37
N ALA A 130 21.34 10.05 -0.26
CA ALA A 130 21.81 11.43 -0.21
C ALA A 130 23.25 11.57 -0.71
N ASN A 131 24.11 10.59 -0.41
CA ASN A 131 25.51 10.58 -0.84
C ASN A 131 25.74 9.94 -2.22
N ARG A 132 24.68 9.57 -2.94
CA ARG A 132 24.83 9.00 -4.28
C ARG A 132 25.47 10.01 -5.24
N PRO A 133 26.31 9.56 -6.19
CA PRO A 133 26.74 10.43 -7.27
C PRO A 133 25.52 10.96 -8.03
N LEU A 134 25.46 12.27 -8.23
CA LEU A 134 24.48 12.86 -9.13
C LEU A 134 24.97 12.60 -10.55
N THR A 135 24.24 11.79 -11.31
CA THR A 135 24.42 11.74 -12.76
C THR A 135 24.07 13.12 -13.31
N ALA A 136 25.02 13.77 -14.00
CA ALA A 136 24.72 14.99 -14.74
C ALA A 136 23.60 14.70 -15.74
N ALA A 137 22.59 15.57 -15.75
CA ALA A 137 21.49 15.52 -16.71
C ALA A 137 22.00 15.80 -18.13
#